data_AF-A0A1B6K7Z2-F1
#
_entry.id   AF-A0A1B6K7Z2-F1
#
_cell.length_a   1.000
_cell.length_b   1.000
_cell.length_c   1.000
_cell.angle_alpha   90.00
_cell.angle_beta   90.00
_cell.angle_gamma   90.00
#
_symmetry.space_group_name_H-M   'P 1'
#
loop_
_entity.id
_entity.type
_entity.pdbx_description
1 polymer ?
#
loop_
_entity_poly.entity_id
_entity_poly.type
_entity_poly.pdbx_seq_one_letter_code
_entity_poly.pdbx_strand_id
1 'polypeptide(L)'
;EQFTTDDYSLLERFSMSAHVDKIYAALTKNMDEAELTSDMVMKTVALLAARPQHRTRFELPQLGEEHSVIKLSAQSGTSPALDVVVVVDPVSRGAQKIGPILSVLQHTTNCNIRIFLNCIDKHSDMPLKSFYRYVVEPEVTFTPEGRLGPGPLARFSNMPPAPLLTQNMHVPDNWLVEAVASPYDLDNIRLEEVESVVHSQFELEYLLLEGHCFESTLGNPPRGLQITLGTELEPVQVDTIVMANLGYFQLKANPGAWVLRLRQGRSADIFDITSHEGSDTPENSTDIKALISSFRPHVLKLKVTKKPDKQHMDLLGDDDQAQSGIWNSITSTFSSTKDEPVDPADATINIFSVASGHLYERFLRIMMLSVLKNTKSPVKFWFLKNYLSPTFKDFLPRMAQEYGFEYELVQYKWPRWLHQQTEKQRIIWGYKILFLDVLFPLHIKKIIFVDADQVVRADMKELVDLDLGGAPYGYTPFCDSRTEMDGFRFWKQGYWRNHLQGRRYHISALYVVDLKR
;
A
#
# COMPACT_ATOMS: atom_id res chain seq x y z
N GLU A 1 -35.96 24.35 -15.78
CA GLU A 1 -36.41 24.48 -17.18
C GLU A 1 -37.77 23.82 -17.34
N GLN A 2 -38.57 24.24 -18.32
CA GLN A 2 -39.80 23.53 -18.71
C GLN A 2 -39.49 22.68 -19.95
N PHE A 3 -39.79 21.38 -19.88
CA PHE A 3 -39.65 20.48 -21.03
C PHE A 3 -40.74 20.76 -22.07
N THR A 4 -40.32 20.91 -23.32
CA THR A 4 -41.17 21.14 -24.49
C THR A 4 -41.39 19.86 -25.29
N THR A 5 -42.28 19.89 -26.29
CA THR A 5 -42.51 18.77 -27.21
C THR A 5 -41.26 18.34 -27.97
N ASP A 6 -40.38 19.28 -28.29
CA ASP A 6 -39.14 19.00 -29.01
C ASP A 6 -38.17 18.22 -28.12
N ASP A 7 -38.15 18.51 -26.81
CA ASP A 7 -37.33 17.78 -25.84
C ASP A 7 -37.80 16.33 -25.68
N TYR A 8 -39.12 16.09 -25.64
CA TYR A 8 -39.67 14.73 -25.60
C TYR A 8 -39.40 13.96 -26.89
N SER A 9 -39.47 14.63 -28.05
CA SER A 9 -39.15 14.02 -29.35
C SER A 9 -37.66 13.66 -29.44
N LEU A 10 -36.78 14.50 -28.88
CA LEU A 10 -35.35 14.22 -28.79
C LEU A 10 -35.08 13.05 -27.83
N LEU A 11 -35.74 13.03 -26.66
CA LEU A 11 -35.63 11.95 -25.69
C LEU A 11 -36.05 10.59 -26.28
N GLU A 12 -37.15 10.56 -27.04
CA GLU A 12 -37.63 9.35 -27.74
C GLU A 12 -36.57 8.86 -28.74
N ARG A 13 -36.09 9.73 -29.65
CA ARG A 13 -35.06 9.39 -30.63
C ARG A 13 -33.76 8.91 -29.98
N PHE A 14 -33.35 9.58 -28.90
CA PHE A 14 -32.19 9.17 -28.12
C PHE A 14 -32.39 7.80 -27.49
N SER A 15 -33.52 7.56 -26.81
CA SER A 15 -33.81 6.28 -26.16
C SER A 15 -33.89 5.13 -27.17
N MET A 16 -34.51 5.36 -28.33
CA MET A 16 -34.60 4.36 -29.41
C MET A 16 -33.21 3.96 -29.90
N SER A 17 -32.39 4.94 -30.30
CA SER A 17 -31.06 4.69 -30.86
C SER A 17 -30.03 4.20 -29.82
N ALA A 18 -30.09 4.70 -28.58
CA ALA A 18 -29.13 4.35 -27.53
C ALA A 18 -29.41 2.98 -26.93
N HIS A 19 -30.69 2.61 -26.78
CA HIS A 19 -31.12 1.44 -26.02
C HIS A 19 -32.04 0.50 -26.81
N VAL A 20 -33.22 0.97 -27.24
CA VAL A 20 -34.31 0.10 -27.71
C VAL A 20 -33.90 -0.68 -28.95
N ASP A 21 -33.40 -0.02 -29.99
CA ASP A 21 -33.05 -0.65 -31.27
C ASP A 21 -31.96 -1.72 -31.09
N LYS A 22 -30.96 -1.43 -30.23
CA LYS A 22 -29.84 -2.34 -29.95
C LYS A 22 -30.30 -3.57 -29.17
N ILE A 23 -31.17 -3.38 -28.17
CA ILE A 23 -31.71 -4.47 -27.35
C ILE A 23 -32.67 -5.32 -28.18
N TYR A 24 -33.53 -4.69 -28.97
CA TYR A 24 -34.43 -5.39 -29.90
C TYR A 24 -33.66 -6.26 -30.88
N ALA A 25 -32.64 -5.69 -31.54
CA ALA A 25 -31.77 -6.42 -32.46
C ALA A 25 -30.97 -7.56 -31.80
N ALA A 26 -30.68 -7.47 -30.49
CA ALA A 26 -30.01 -8.54 -29.75
C ALA A 26 -30.98 -9.66 -29.34
N LEU A 27 -32.22 -9.33 -29.00
CA LEU A 27 -33.27 -10.29 -28.64
C LEU A 27 -33.72 -11.10 -29.86
N THR A 28 -33.95 -10.45 -31.00
CA THR A 28 -34.38 -11.13 -32.25
C THR A 28 -33.33 -12.09 -32.83
N LYS A 29 -32.07 -12.00 -32.42
CA LYS A 29 -31.03 -12.98 -32.77
C LYS A 29 -31.19 -14.32 -32.05
N ASN A 30 -31.81 -14.32 -30.87
CA ASN A 30 -31.85 -15.48 -29.97
C ASN A 30 -33.27 -15.95 -29.66
N MET A 31 -34.29 -15.19 -30.06
CA MET A 31 -35.70 -15.45 -29.83
C MET A 31 -36.48 -15.18 -31.11
N ASP A 32 -37.56 -15.92 -31.32
CA ASP A 32 -38.49 -15.66 -32.41
C ASP A 32 -39.20 -14.31 -32.19
N GLU A 33 -39.31 -13.52 -33.25
CA GLU A 33 -39.89 -12.17 -33.20
C GLU A 33 -41.36 -12.19 -32.74
N ALA A 34 -42.07 -13.30 -32.95
CA ALA A 34 -43.45 -13.48 -32.48
C ALA A 34 -43.58 -13.60 -30.95
N GLU A 35 -42.51 -13.95 -30.24
CA GLU A 35 -42.48 -14.05 -28.78
C GLU A 35 -42.05 -12.72 -28.11
N LEU A 36 -41.57 -11.77 -28.90
CA LEU A 36 -41.11 -10.47 -28.43
C LEU A 36 -42.28 -9.52 -28.19
N THR A 37 -42.52 -9.20 -26.92
CA THR A 37 -43.53 -8.20 -26.52
C THR A 37 -42.88 -6.85 -26.21
N SER A 38 -43.63 -5.76 -26.44
CA SER A 38 -43.20 -4.41 -26.07
C SER A 38 -42.88 -4.27 -24.58
N ASP A 39 -43.63 -4.97 -23.72
CA ASP A 39 -43.39 -5.02 -22.27
C ASP A 39 -42.05 -5.69 -21.93
N MET A 40 -41.67 -6.77 -22.61
CA MET A 40 -40.37 -7.41 -22.44
C MET A 40 -39.23 -6.47 -22.86
N VAL A 41 -39.36 -5.79 -24.00
CA VAL A 41 -38.36 -4.83 -24.47
C VAL A 41 -38.22 -3.67 -23.48
N MET A 42 -39.35 -3.09 -23.03
CA MET A 42 -39.36 -2.01 -22.05
C MET A 42 -38.70 -2.43 -20.73
N LYS A 43 -39.05 -3.59 -20.17
CA LYS A 43 -38.46 -4.11 -18.92
C LYS A 43 -36.97 -4.37 -19.07
N THR A 44 -36.54 -4.91 -20.22
CA THR A 44 -35.14 -5.20 -20.50
C THR A 44 -34.33 -3.91 -20.64
N VAL A 45 -34.85 -2.92 -21.38
CA VAL A 45 -34.27 -1.58 -21.50
C VAL A 45 -34.14 -0.93 -20.12
N ALA A 46 -35.22 -0.92 -19.34
CA ALA A 46 -35.22 -0.32 -18.00
C ALA A 46 -34.18 -1.00 -17.07
N LEU A 47 -34.10 -2.33 -17.10
CA LEU A 47 -33.14 -3.09 -16.30
C LEU A 47 -31.68 -2.81 -16.68
N LEU A 48 -31.38 -2.77 -17.98
CA LEU A 48 -30.01 -2.56 -18.47
C LEU A 48 -29.58 -1.09 -18.36
N ALA A 49 -30.48 -0.15 -18.66
CA ALA A 49 -30.21 1.28 -18.55
C ALA A 49 -30.01 1.73 -17.09
N ALA A 50 -30.74 1.13 -16.13
CA ALA A 50 -30.55 1.39 -14.71
C ALA A 50 -29.23 0.86 -14.16
N ARG A 51 -28.51 0.01 -14.91
CA ARG A 51 -27.21 -0.55 -14.53
C ARG A 51 -26.18 -0.26 -15.62
N PRO A 52 -25.80 1.02 -15.81
CA PRO A 52 -24.86 1.40 -16.86
C PRO A 52 -23.55 0.63 -16.68
N GLN A 53 -23.15 -0.06 -17.74
CA GLN A 53 -21.98 -0.90 -17.71
C GLN A 53 -20.72 -0.04 -17.89
N HIS A 54 -19.92 0.10 -16.84
CA HIS A 54 -18.67 0.86 -16.88
C HIS A 54 -17.50 0.16 -17.60
N ARG A 55 -17.72 -1.06 -18.12
CA ARG A 55 -16.70 -1.86 -18.81
C ARG A 55 -17.27 -2.53 -20.06
N THR A 56 -16.60 -2.38 -21.20
CA THR A 56 -17.00 -3.01 -22.46
C THR A 56 -17.03 -4.53 -22.33
N ARG A 57 -18.10 -5.17 -22.81
CA ARG A 57 -18.16 -6.63 -23.00
C ARG A 57 -17.63 -6.97 -24.38
N PHE A 58 -16.94 -8.09 -24.50
CA PHE A 58 -16.46 -8.63 -25.78
C PHE A 58 -16.81 -10.11 -25.85
N GLU A 59 -17.07 -10.59 -27.06
CA GLU A 59 -17.20 -12.01 -27.32
C GLU A 59 -15.79 -12.64 -27.34
N LEU A 60 -15.68 -13.85 -26.80
CA LEU A 60 -14.44 -14.61 -26.89
C LEU A 60 -14.30 -15.17 -28.31
N PRO A 61 -13.07 -15.24 -28.85
CA PRO A 61 -12.84 -15.96 -30.10
C PRO A 61 -13.24 -17.44 -29.93
N GLN A 62 -13.47 -18.13 -31.04
CA GLN A 62 -13.71 -19.57 -31.00
C GLN A 62 -12.43 -20.27 -30.50
N LEU A 63 -12.49 -20.82 -29.29
CA LEU A 63 -11.38 -21.52 -28.66
C LEU A 63 -11.51 -23.03 -28.95
N GLY A 64 -10.39 -23.70 -29.20
CA GLY A 64 -10.35 -25.14 -29.30
C GLY A 64 -10.70 -25.79 -27.96
N GLU A 65 -11.64 -26.72 -27.95
CA GLU A 65 -12.19 -27.35 -26.73
C GLU A 65 -11.89 -28.86 -26.64
N GLU A 66 -11.17 -29.45 -27.59
CA GLU A 66 -10.99 -30.91 -27.65
C GLU A 66 -10.06 -31.46 -26.55
N HIS A 67 -8.98 -30.74 -26.24
CA HIS A 67 -7.92 -31.24 -25.36
C HIS A 67 -7.47 -30.27 -24.27
N SER A 68 -7.85 -29.00 -24.35
CA SER A 68 -7.32 -27.92 -23.51
C SER A 68 -8.35 -27.31 -22.56
N VAL A 69 -9.56 -27.87 -22.47
CA VAL A 69 -10.64 -27.30 -21.65
C VAL A 69 -11.12 -28.28 -20.59
N ILE A 70 -11.39 -27.76 -19.40
CA ILE A 70 -12.14 -28.43 -18.35
C ILE A 70 -13.52 -27.79 -18.29
N LYS A 71 -14.57 -28.61 -18.33
CA LYS A 71 -15.97 -28.16 -18.29
C LYS A 71 -16.61 -28.62 -16.99
N LEU A 72 -17.13 -27.67 -16.22
CA LEU A 72 -17.89 -27.90 -15.01
C LEU A 72 -19.30 -27.36 -15.23
N SER A 73 -20.29 -28.24 -15.17
CA SER A 73 -21.69 -27.85 -15.43
C SER A 73 -22.34 -27.21 -14.21
N ALA A 74 -23.33 -26.36 -14.48
CA ALA A 74 -24.22 -25.80 -13.48
C ALA A 74 -24.94 -26.90 -12.67
N GLN A 75 -25.18 -26.65 -11.39
CA GLN A 75 -25.83 -27.60 -10.48
C GLN A 75 -27.30 -27.85 -10.86
N SER A 76 -27.99 -26.81 -11.34
CA SER A 76 -29.38 -26.86 -11.80
C SER A 76 -29.44 -26.57 -13.30
N GLY A 77 -29.97 -27.51 -14.09
CA GLY A 77 -30.21 -27.33 -15.51
C GLY A 77 -31.50 -26.55 -15.85
N THR A 78 -32.36 -26.28 -14.86
CA THR A 78 -33.64 -25.57 -15.05
C THR A 78 -33.60 -24.12 -14.59
N SER A 79 -32.63 -23.77 -13.75
CA SER A 79 -32.43 -22.39 -13.29
C SER A 79 -31.43 -21.66 -14.19
N PRO A 80 -31.53 -20.32 -14.31
CA PRO A 80 -30.50 -19.53 -14.96
C PRO A 80 -29.11 -19.85 -14.39
N ALA A 81 -28.13 -20.00 -15.26
CA ALA A 81 -26.75 -20.26 -14.90
C ALA A 81 -25.84 -19.10 -15.33
N LEU A 82 -24.84 -18.79 -14.52
CA LEU A 82 -23.76 -17.88 -14.91
C LEU A 82 -22.74 -18.62 -15.77
N ASP A 83 -22.39 -18.08 -16.93
CA ASP A 83 -21.30 -18.62 -17.75
C ASP A 83 -19.96 -17.99 -17.36
N VAL A 84 -19.06 -18.80 -16.83
CA VAL A 84 -17.73 -18.40 -16.38
C VAL A 84 -16.69 -19.03 -17.30
N VAL A 85 -15.91 -18.19 -18.00
CA VAL A 85 -14.80 -18.66 -18.83
C VAL A 85 -13.49 -18.19 -18.25
N VAL A 86 -12.58 -19.13 -18.02
CA VAL A 86 -11.25 -18.89 -17.47
C VAL A 86 -10.22 -19.35 -18.49
N VAL A 87 -9.30 -18.48 -18.85
CA VAL A 87 -8.15 -18.82 -19.70
C VAL A 87 -6.90 -18.62 -18.87
N VAL A 88 -6.14 -19.69 -18.62
CA VAL A 88 -5.05 -19.65 -17.65
C VAL A 88 -3.89 -20.56 -18.07
N ASP A 89 -2.67 -20.09 -17.84
CA ASP A 89 -1.49 -20.94 -17.86
C ASP A 89 -1.44 -21.73 -16.53
N PRO A 90 -1.51 -23.08 -16.57
CA PRO A 90 -1.57 -23.92 -15.36
C PRO A 90 -0.36 -23.76 -14.43
N VAL A 91 0.79 -23.32 -14.95
CA VAL A 91 2.01 -23.09 -14.14
C VAL A 91 2.20 -21.62 -13.78
N SER A 92 1.17 -20.80 -13.88
CA SER A 92 1.22 -19.39 -13.47
C SER A 92 0.83 -19.18 -12.00
N ARG A 93 1.28 -18.07 -11.41
CA ARG A 93 0.80 -17.61 -10.09
C ARG A 93 -0.72 -17.33 -10.08
N GLY A 94 -1.29 -16.99 -11.22
CA GLY A 94 -2.74 -16.78 -11.38
C GLY A 94 -3.52 -18.09 -11.19
N ALA A 95 -3.02 -19.19 -11.78
CA ALA A 95 -3.62 -20.52 -11.63
C ALA A 95 -3.69 -20.98 -10.17
N GLN A 96 -2.65 -20.69 -9.38
CA GLN A 96 -2.62 -21.00 -7.94
C GLN A 96 -3.77 -20.34 -7.16
N LYS A 97 -4.23 -19.16 -7.60
CA LYS A 97 -5.32 -18.41 -6.96
C LYS A 97 -6.71 -18.84 -7.46
N ILE A 98 -6.85 -19.07 -8.76
CA ILE A 98 -8.17 -19.19 -9.39
C ILE A 98 -8.86 -20.51 -9.04
N GLY A 99 -8.11 -21.61 -8.83
CA GLY A 99 -8.69 -22.92 -8.54
C GLY A 99 -9.66 -22.93 -7.34
N PRO A 100 -9.22 -22.53 -6.13
CA PRO A 100 -10.11 -22.43 -4.96
C PRO A 100 -11.28 -21.46 -5.16
N ILE A 101 -11.08 -20.34 -5.87
CA ILE A 101 -12.14 -19.37 -6.16
C ILE A 101 -13.24 -20.01 -7.02
N LEU A 102 -12.86 -20.72 -8.08
CA LEU A 102 -13.81 -21.42 -8.95
C LEU A 102 -14.55 -22.53 -8.21
N SER A 103 -13.86 -23.24 -7.31
CA SER A 103 -14.51 -24.24 -6.47
C SER A 103 -15.61 -23.60 -5.61
N VAL A 104 -15.32 -22.50 -4.91
CA VAL A 104 -16.34 -21.79 -4.12
C VAL A 104 -17.47 -21.27 -4.99
N LEU A 105 -17.18 -20.68 -6.15
CA LEU A 105 -18.20 -20.20 -7.09
C LEU A 105 -19.12 -21.34 -7.54
N GLN A 106 -18.58 -22.51 -7.87
CA GLN A 106 -19.35 -23.68 -8.29
C GLN A 106 -20.28 -24.20 -7.18
N HIS A 107 -19.86 -24.11 -5.91
CA HIS A 107 -20.68 -24.55 -4.78
C HIS A 107 -21.76 -23.54 -4.40
N THR A 108 -21.45 -22.24 -4.51
CA THR A 108 -22.31 -21.16 -4.00
C THR A 108 -23.24 -20.57 -5.06
N THR A 109 -22.94 -20.74 -6.34
CA THR A 109 -23.71 -20.17 -7.46
C THR A 109 -23.98 -21.20 -8.55
N ASN A 110 -25.14 -21.10 -9.20
CA ASN A 110 -25.44 -21.93 -10.36
C ASN A 110 -24.64 -21.43 -11.57
N CYS A 111 -23.54 -22.10 -11.93
CA CYS A 111 -22.67 -21.62 -13.01
C CYS A 111 -22.10 -22.74 -13.89
N ASN A 112 -21.98 -22.48 -15.19
CA ASN A 112 -21.18 -23.27 -16.12
C ASN A 112 -19.76 -22.70 -16.16
N ILE A 113 -18.76 -23.48 -15.77
CA ILE A 113 -17.36 -23.04 -15.78
C ILE A 113 -16.62 -23.76 -16.90
N ARG A 114 -15.98 -23.00 -17.79
CA ARG A 114 -15.03 -23.51 -18.79
C ARG A 114 -13.64 -22.98 -18.49
N ILE A 115 -12.70 -23.89 -18.22
CA ILE A 115 -11.31 -23.56 -17.88
C ILE A 115 -10.41 -24.00 -19.03
N PHE A 116 -9.94 -23.05 -19.82
CA PHE A 116 -8.98 -23.24 -20.89
C PHE A 116 -7.56 -23.17 -20.33
N LEU A 117 -6.79 -24.25 -20.53
CA LEU A 117 -5.38 -24.35 -20.19
C LEU A 117 -4.56 -23.83 -21.37
N ASN A 118 -4.03 -22.61 -21.22
CA ASN A 118 -3.22 -21.94 -22.23
C ASN A 118 -1.75 -21.91 -21.78
N CYS A 119 -1.05 -23.01 -22.01
CA CYS A 119 0.32 -23.22 -21.56
C CYS A 119 1.33 -22.37 -22.35
N ILE A 120 2.45 -22.04 -21.71
CA ILE A 120 3.62 -21.45 -22.37
C ILE A 120 4.61 -22.57 -22.70
N ASP A 121 5.00 -22.69 -23.97
CA ASP A 121 5.83 -23.81 -24.43
C ASP A 121 7.25 -23.84 -23.83
N LYS A 122 7.83 -22.66 -23.57
CA LYS A 122 9.22 -22.53 -23.12
C LYS A 122 9.33 -21.51 -22.01
N HIS A 123 9.87 -21.95 -20.88
CA HIS A 123 10.26 -21.08 -19.79
C HIS A 123 11.78 -21.01 -19.69
N SER A 124 12.32 -19.80 -19.49
CA SER A 124 13.74 -19.59 -19.24
C SER A 124 14.18 -19.98 -17.83
N ASP A 125 13.21 -20.14 -16.92
CA ASP A 125 13.41 -20.45 -15.51
C ASP A 125 12.15 -21.17 -14.97
N MET A 126 12.23 -21.78 -13.78
CA MET A 126 11.10 -22.45 -13.14
C MET A 126 9.97 -21.44 -12.82
N PRO A 127 8.76 -21.63 -13.38
CA PRO A 127 7.69 -20.63 -13.30
C PRO A 127 7.06 -20.51 -11.90
N LEU A 128 7.04 -21.60 -11.13
CA LEU A 128 6.57 -21.65 -9.75
C LEU A 128 7.70 -22.08 -8.82
N LYS A 129 8.05 -21.22 -7.87
CA LYS A 129 9.07 -21.47 -6.84
C LYS A 129 8.48 -21.48 -5.43
N SER A 130 7.15 -21.60 -5.31
CA SER A 130 6.42 -21.45 -4.05
C SER A 130 5.18 -22.35 -4.00
N PHE A 131 4.89 -22.85 -2.81
CA PHE A 131 3.62 -23.50 -2.48
C PHE A 131 2.57 -22.43 -2.15
N TYR A 132 1.30 -22.66 -2.50
CA TYR A 132 0.24 -21.67 -2.32
C TYR A 132 -1.05 -22.30 -1.82
N ARG A 133 -1.73 -21.60 -0.91
CA ARG A 133 -3.09 -21.91 -0.44
C ARG A 133 -3.91 -20.63 -0.41
N TYR A 134 -5.11 -20.67 -1.00
CA TYR A 134 -6.08 -19.59 -0.89
C TYR A 134 -7.01 -19.89 0.29
N VAL A 135 -7.27 -18.90 1.14
CA VAL A 135 -8.07 -19.06 2.36
C VAL A 135 -9.50 -18.58 2.07
N VAL A 136 -10.36 -19.51 1.66
CA VAL A 136 -11.79 -19.26 1.40
C VAL A 136 -12.55 -20.58 1.52
N GLU A 137 -13.75 -20.54 2.07
CA GLU A 137 -14.66 -21.68 2.19
C GLU A 137 -16.04 -21.26 1.68
N PRO A 138 -16.83 -22.19 1.11
CA PRO A 138 -18.14 -21.87 0.56
C PRO A 138 -19.20 -21.60 1.64
N GLU A 139 -18.98 -22.11 2.85
CA GLU A 139 -19.95 -22.07 3.95
C GLU A 139 -19.29 -21.71 5.29
N VAL A 140 -20.09 -21.18 6.20
CA VAL A 140 -19.66 -20.90 7.58
C VAL A 140 -19.61 -22.21 8.37
N THR A 141 -18.51 -22.45 9.06
CA THR A 141 -18.35 -23.64 9.91
C THR A 141 -18.73 -23.33 11.36
N PHE A 142 -19.32 -24.30 12.04
CA PHE A 142 -19.69 -24.22 13.46
C PHE A 142 -19.06 -25.38 14.24
N THR A 143 -18.71 -25.13 15.50
CA THR A 143 -18.27 -26.18 16.42
C THR A 143 -19.44 -27.08 16.83
N PRO A 144 -19.19 -28.30 17.37
CA PRO A 144 -20.27 -29.17 17.87
C PRO A 144 -21.18 -28.50 18.92
N GLU A 145 -20.68 -27.49 19.63
CA GLU A 145 -21.40 -26.69 20.62
C GLU A 145 -22.21 -25.54 20.00
N GLY A 146 -22.26 -25.42 18.67
CA GLY A 146 -23.00 -24.39 17.94
C GLY A 146 -22.31 -23.02 17.91
N ARG A 147 -21.04 -22.92 18.33
CA ARG A 147 -20.25 -21.68 18.22
C ARG A 147 -19.71 -21.53 16.81
N LEU A 148 -19.47 -20.30 16.36
CA LEU A 148 -18.75 -20.07 15.10
C LEU A 148 -17.37 -20.75 15.18
N GLY A 149 -17.04 -21.53 14.15
CA GLY A 149 -15.71 -22.14 14.03
C GLY A 149 -14.62 -21.08 13.89
N PRO A 150 -13.34 -21.46 14.02
CA PRO A 150 -12.20 -20.53 13.92
C PRO A 150 -11.99 -19.95 12.51
N GLY A 151 -12.87 -20.26 11.56
CA GLY A 151 -12.78 -19.83 10.18
C GLY A 151 -11.82 -20.67 9.34
N PRO A 152 -11.68 -20.34 8.05
CA PRO A 152 -10.75 -21.00 7.16
C PRO A 152 -9.30 -20.73 7.56
N LEU A 153 -8.43 -21.73 7.39
CA LEU A 153 -6.99 -21.62 7.66
C LEU A 153 -6.16 -22.17 6.51
N ALA A 154 -5.00 -21.56 6.25
CA ALA A 154 -4.03 -22.08 5.28
C ALA A 154 -3.21 -23.22 5.92
N ARG A 155 -3.55 -24.47 5.59
CA ARG A 155 -2.75 -25.65 6.01
C ARG A 155 -1.89 -26.17 4.86
N PHE A 156 -0.59 -26.30 5.13
CA PHE A 156 0.37 -26.95 4.25
C PHE A 156 0.78 -28.29 4.86
N SER A 157 0.40 -29.39 4.21
CA SER A 157 0.72 -30.76 4.64
C SER A 157 1.77 -31.37 3.71
N ASN A 158 2.59 -32.29 4.22
CA ASN A 158 3.61 -33.02 3.46
C ASN A 158 4.60 -32.09 2.73
N MET A 159 5.00 -31.01 3.40
CA MET A 159 5.98 -30.06 2.89
C MET A 159 7.40 -30.67 2.94
N PRO A 160 8.28 -30.34 1.98
CA PRO A 160 9.64 -30.87 1.97
C PRO A 160 10.44 -30.36 3.19
N PRO A 161 11.10 -31.24 3.97
CA PRO A 161 11.66 -30.86 5.25
C PRO A 161 12.98 -30.08 5.17
N ALA A 162 13.79 -30.35 4.13
CA ALA A 162 15.15 -29.84 3.99
C ALA A 162 15.28 -28.40 3.43
N PRO A 163 14.46 -27.95 2.45
CA PRO A 163 14.60 -26.60 1.91
C PRO A 163 14.30 -25.51 2.94
N LEU A 164 14.98 -24.36 2.80
CA LEU A 164 14.63 -23.14 3.52
C LEU A 164 13.38 -22.52 2.90
N LEU A 165 12.37 -22.28 3.74
CA LEU A 165 11.08 -21.73 3.36
C LEU A 165 10.88 -20.36 4.01
N THR A 166 10.22 -19.45 3.27
CA THR A 166 9.76 -18.16 3.78
C THR A 166 8.24 -18.15 3.71
N GLN A 167 7.57 -17.82 4.80
CA GLN A 167 6.12 -17.62 4.80
C GLN A 167 5.78 -16.21 4.30
N ASN A 168 4.87 -16.12 3.33
CA ASN A 168 4.38 -14.85 2.81
C ASN A 168 2.86 -14.88 2.68
N MET A 169 2.22 -13.72 2.90
CA MET A 169 0.77 -13.57 2.84
C MET A 169 0.38 -12.65 1.68
N HIS A 170 -0.38 -13.20 0.73
CA HIS A 170 -0.89 -12.43 -0.41
C HIS A 170 -2.27 -11.86 -0.07
N VAL A 171 -2.29 -10.58 0.33
CA VAL A 171 -3.52 -9.85 0.70
C VAL A 171 -3.90 -8.83 -0.38
N PRO A 172 -5.18 -8.38 -0.43
CA PRO A 172 -5.55 -7.21 -1.23
C PRO A 172 -4.65 -6.01 -0.95
N ASP A 173 -4.40 -5.17 -1.95
CA ASP A 173 -3.42 -4.08 -1.76
C ASP A 173 -3.89 -3.02 -0.76
N ASN A 174 -5.20 -2.88 -0.53
CA ASN A 174 -5.75 -1.95 0.46
C ASN A 174 -5.73 -2.52 1.90
N TRP A 175 -5.11 -3.68 2.12
CA TRP A 175 -4.99 -4.30 3.43
C TRP A 175 -3.55 -4.20 3.92
N LEU A 176 -3.37 -3.75 5.17
CA LEU A 176 -2.13 -3.86 5.92
C LEU A 176 -2.26 -4.99 6.93
N VAL A 177 -1.49 -6.05 6.71
CA VAL A 177 -1.52 -7.27 7.50
C VAL A 177 -0.15 -7.52 8.09
N GLU A 178 -0.11 -7.92 9.35
CA GLU A 178 1.12 -8.25 10.05
C GLU A 178 1.05 -9.60 10.77
N ALA A 179 2.21 -10.20 11.02
CA ALA A 179 2.31 -11.36 11.91
C ALA A 179 2.25 -10.89 13.37
N VAL A 180 1.31 -11.42 14.14
CA VAL A 180 1.09 -11.04 15.55
C VAL A 180 1.50 -12.12 16.54
N ALA A 181 1.59 -13.37 16.12
CA ALA A 181 2.08 -14.45 16.97
C ALA A 181 2.76 -15.54 16.16
N SER A 182 4.00 -15.88 16.50
CA SER A 182 4.69 -17.10 16.09
C SER A 182 5.98 -17.25 16.88
N PRO A 183 6.31 -18.45 17.41
CA PRO A 183 7.62 -18.69 18.02
C PRO A 183 8.72 -18.96 16.98
N TYR A 184 8.36 -19.11 15.70
CA TYR A 184 9.28 -19.48 14.62
C TYR A 184 9.73 -18.28 13.81
N ASP A 185 10.94 -18.38 13.23
CA ASP A 185 11.41 -17.42 12.24
C ASP A 185 10.68 -17.65 10.91
N LEU A 186 9.68 -16.82 10.62
CA LEU A 186 8.86 -16.94 9.40
C LEU A 186 9.63 -16.63 8.12
N ASP A 187 10.83 -16.06 8.22
CA ASP A 187 11.70 -15.78 7.08
C ASP A 187 12.64 -16.92 6.75
N ASN A 188 12.95 -17.75 7.74
CA ASN A 188 13.95 -18.81 7.67
C ASN A 188 13.39 -20.12 8.25
N ILE A 189 12.27 -20.61 7.73
CA ILE A 189 11.64 -21.86 8.18
C ILE A 189 12.39 -23.04 7.57
N ARG A 190 13.02 -23.86 8.42
CA ARG A 190 13.59 -25.15 8.02
C ARG A 190 12.88 -26.24 8.80
N LEU A 191 12.00 -26.99 8.14
CA LEU A 191 11.05 -27.89 8.81
C LEU A 191 11.73 -29.06 9.53
N GLU A 192 12.91 -29.50 9.11
CA GLU A 192 13.69 -30.51 9.85
C GLU A 192 14.28 -30.00 11.18
N GLU A 193 14.34 -28.68 11.38
CA GLU A 193 14.76 -28.05 12.65
C GLU A 193 13.56 -27.73 13.57
N VAL A 194 12.34 -28.05 13.15
CA VAL A 194 11.12 -27.80 13.90
C VAL A 194 10.66 -29.09 14.57
N GLU A 195 10.43 -29.04 15.88
CA GLU A 195 10.01 -30.21 16.67
C GLU A 195 8.62 -30.76 16.26
N SER A 196 7.74 -29.90 15.76
CA SER A 196 6.37 -30.26 15.39
C SER A 196 5.82 -29.45 14.21
N VAL A 197 4.79 -28.64 14.43
CA VAL A 197 4.06 -27.91 13.40
C VAL A 197 4.37 -26.42 13.52
N VAL A 198 4.83 -25.83 12.42
CA VAL A 198 4.96 -24.38 12.30
C VAL A 198 3.57 -23.75 12.27
N HIS A 199 3.34 -22.82 13.18
CA HIS A 199 2.10 -22.05 13.27
C HIS A 199 2.41 -20.56 13.38
N SER A 200 1.52 -19.75 12.80
CA SER A 200 1.58 -18.31 12.83
C SER A 200 0.18 -17.72 12.77
N GLN A 201 0.00 -16.59 13.44
CA GLN A 201 -1.24 -15.81 13.42
C GLN A 201 -0.95 -14.44 12.81
N PHE A 202 -1.87 -14.00 11.95
CA PHE A 202 -1.80 -12.72 11.27
C PHE A 202 -3.03 -11.89 11.60
N GLU A 203 -2.87 -10.58 11.66
CA GLU A 203 -3.94 -9.62 11.91
C GLU A 203 -4.02 -8.62 10.76
N LEU A 204 -5.24 -8.34 10.32
CA LEU A 204 -5.53 -7.19 9.46
C LEU A 204 -5.61 -5.95 10.34
N GLU A 205 -4.48 -5.25 10.45
CA GLU A 205 -4.34 -4.11 11.36
C GLU A 205 -5.02 -2.84 10.81
N TYR A 206 -4.91 -2.61 9.50
CA TYR A 206 -5.54 -1.45 8.87
C TYR A 206 -6.10 -1.74 7.48
N LEU A 207 -7.14 -0.99 7.16
CA LEU A 207 -7.61 -0.76 5.80
C LEU A 207 -7.07 0.58 5.30
N LEU A 208 -6.65 0.62 4.05
CA LEU A 208 -6.15 1.84 3.44
C LEU A 208 -7.31 2.68 2.91
N LEU A 209 -7.33 3.94 3.33
CA LEU A 209 -7.98 5.02 2.60
C LEU A 209 -6.96 5.54 1.57
N GLU A 210 -7.20 5.30 0.29
CA GLU A 210 -6.33 5.76 -0.78
C GLU A 210 -6.93 7.01 -1.43
N GLY A 211 -6.12 7.79 -2.14
CA GLY A 211 -6.68 8.83 -2.98
C GLY A 211 -5.71 9.46 -3.95
N HIS A 212 -6.28 10.32 -4.78
CA HIS A 212 -5.59 11.09 -5.82
C HIS A 212 -5.94 12.56 -5.67
N CYS A 213 -4.94 13.43 -5.58
CA CYS A 213 -5.12 14.86 -5.43
C CYS A 213 -4.54 15.63 -6.62
N PHE A 214 -5.30 16.55 -7.21
CA PHE A 214 -4.87 17.37 -8.34
C PHE A 214 -5.26 18.83 -8.14
N GLU A 215 -4.46 19.75 -8.68
CA GLU A 215 -4.82 21.16 -8.72
C GLU A 215 -5.88 21.42 -9.82
N SER A 216 -6.96 22.13 -9.49
CA SER A 216 -8.11 22.33 -10.39
C SER A 216 -7.76 23.04 -11.69
N THR A 217 -6.83 24.00 -11.64
CA THR A 217 -6.49 24.85 -12.79
C THR A 217 -5.49 24.19 -13.73
N LEU A 218 -4.40 23.66 -13.17
CA LEU A 218 -3.29 23.09 -13.96
C LEU A 218 -3.43 21.58 -14.17
N GLY A 219 -4.29 20.90 -13.41
CA GLY A 219 -4.44 19.44 -13.45
C GLY A 219 -3.23 18.68 -12.90
N ASN A 220 -2.23 19.39 -12.35
CA ASN A 220 -1.01 18.80 -11.83
C ASN A 220 -1.19 18.33 -10.38
N PRO A 221 -0.53 17.23 -9.97
CA PRO A 221 -0.44 16.86 -8.56
C PRO A 221 0.22 17.95 -7.70
N PRO A 222 -0.41 18.40 -6.60
CA PRO A 222 0.21 19.32 -5.64
C PRO A 222 1.20 18.56 -4.75
N ARG A 223 2.37 18.23 -5.30
CA ARG A 223 3.41 17.44 -4.62
C ARG A 223 3.77 18.05 -3.26
N GLY A 224 3.74 17.22 -2.22
CA GLY A 224 4.07 17.64 -0.85
C GLY A 224 2.89 18.22 -0.06
N LEU A 225 1.69 18.27 -0.66
CA LEU A 225 0.49 18.71 0.05
C LEU A 225 0.20 17.75 1.20
N GLN A 226 0.12 18.30 2.40
CA GLN A 226 -0.02 17.55 3.63
C GLN A 226 -1.51 17.35 3.94
N ILE A 227 -1.88 16.10 4.20
CA ILE A 227 -3.25 15.69 4.49
C ILE A 227 -3.26 14.99 5.85
N THR A 228 -4.31 15.22 6.62
CA THR A 228 -4.57 14.54 7.89
C THR A 228 -5.88 13.77 7.85
N LEU A 229 -5.92 12.64 8.58
CA LEU A 229 -7.11 11.85 8.83
C LEU A 229 -7.31 11.70 10.34
N GLY A 230 -8.55 11.81 10.79
CA GLY A 230 -8.92 11.57 12.18
C GLY A 230 -10.41 11.32 12.34
N THR A 231 -10.87 11.34 13.58
CA THR A 231 -12.30 11.25 13.93
C THR A 231 -12.84 12.63 14.31
N GLU A 232 -14.14 12.76 14.55
CA GLU A 232 -14.69 14.03 15.06
C GLU A 232 -14.15 14.40 16.44
N LEU A 233 -13.83 13.40 17.27
CA LEU A 233 -13.26 13.58 18.61
C LEU A 233 -11.77 13.92 18.56
N GLU A 234 -11.04 13.29 17.65
CA GLU A 234 -9.60 13.47 17.45
C GLU A 234 -9.32 13.70 15.96
N PRO A 235 -9.37 14.96 15.49
CA PRO A 235 -9.34 15.26 14.05
C PRO A 235 -8.02 15.00 13.33
N VAL A 236 -6.94 14.74 14.07
CA VAL A 236 -5.61 14.48 13.52
C VAL A 236 -5.04 13.26 14.23
N GLN A 237 -5.20 12.08 13.62
CA GLN A 237 -4.62 10.82 14.11
C GLN A 237 -3.45 10.34 13.24
N VAL A 238 -3.58 10.49 11.92
CA VAL A 238 -2.54 10.14 10.96
C VAL A 238 -2.39 11.23 9.92
N ASP A 239 -1.17 11.39 9.40
CA ASP A 239 -0.85 12.35 8.35
C ASP A 239 -0.06 11.68 7.21
N THR A 240 -0.08 12.34 6.05
CA THR A 240 0.71 11.94 4.88
C THR A 240 0.88 13.13 3.93
N ILE A 241 1.66 12.93 2.86
CA ILE A 241 1.80 13.89 1.77
C ILE A 241 1.30 13.31 0.45
N VAL A 242 0.85 14.21 -0.42
CA VAL A 242 0.52 13.91 -1.82
C VAL A 242 1.81 13.71 -2.63
N MET A 243 1.92 12.55 -3.27
CA MET A 243 3.03 12.22 -4.16
C MET A 243 2.91 12.92 -5.51
N ALA A 244 4.06 13.20 -6.13
CA ALA A 244 4.11 13.77 -7.49
C ALA A 244 3.47 12.83 -8.53
N ASN A 245 3.61 11.52 -8.33
CA ASN A 245 3.06 10.53 -9.25
C ASN A 245 1.58 10.32 -8.96
N LEU A 246 0.74 10.63 -9.96
CA LEU A 246 -0.72 10.43 -9.92
C LEU A 246 -1.44 11.16 -8.77
N GLY A 247 -0.80 12.13 -8.11
CA GLY A 247 -1.36 12.76 -6.92
C GLY A 247 -1.65 11.78 -5.78
N TYR A 248 -0.95 10.65 -5.75
CA TYR A 248 -1.31 9.55 -4.87
C TYR A 248 -1.04 9.88 -3.40
N PHE A 249 -1.95 9.48 -2.52
CA PHE A 249 -1.76 9.42 -1.07
C PHE A 249 -2.45 8.18 -0.50
N GLN A 250 -2.00 7.72 0.67
CA GLN A 250 -2.70 6.69 1.45
C GLN A 250 -2.66 7.02 2.93
N LEU A 251 -3.73 6.67 3.64
CA LEU A 251 -3.86 6.84 5.08
C LEU A 251 -4.34 5.53 5.70
N LYS A 252 -3.80 5.20 6.87
CA LYS A 252 -4.16 4.01 7.63
C LYS A 252 -5.46 4.27 8.38
N ALA A 253 -6.47 3.44 8.18
CA ALA A 253 -7.77 3.58 8.81
C ALA A 253 -8.28 2.22 9.31
N ASN A 254 -9.25 2.28 10.22
CA ASN A 254 -10.03 1.14 10.69
C ASN A 254 -11.51 1.32 10.31
N PRO A 255 -12.35 0.28 10.42
CA PRO A 255 -13.78 0.44 10.19
C PRO A 255 -14.36 1.57 11.04
N GLY A 256 -15.05 2.51 10.40
CA GLY A 256 -15.53 3.72 11.08
C GLY A 256 -15.65 4.93 10.16
N ALA A 257 -16.16 6.02 10.71
CA ALA A 257 -16.26 7.31 10.03
C ALA A 257 -15.03 8.16 10.31
N TRP A 258 -14.38 8.61 9.25
CA TRP A 258 -13.15 9.40 9.29
C TRP A 258 -13.36 10.76 8.65
N VAL A 259 -12.62 11.75 9.13
CA VAL A 259 -12.62 13.13 8.65
C VAL A 259 -11.26 13.44 8.04
N LEU A 260 -11.25 13.80 6.75
CA LEU A 260 -10.05 14.18 6.02
C LEU A 260 -9.95 15.70 5.92
N ARG A 261 -8.75 16.24 6.18
CA ARG A 261 -8.47 17.69 6.09
C ARG A 261 -7.09 17.95 5.51
N LEU A 262 -6.89 19.16 4.97
CA LEU A 262 -5.54 19.68 4.78
C LEU A 262 -4.90 19.91 6.15
N ARG A 263 -3.63 19.53 6.29
CA ARG A 263 -2.87 19.80 7.52
C ARG A 263 -2.73 21.30 7.71
N GLN A 264 -2.99 21.76 8.94
CA GLN A 264 -2.82 23.17 9.32
C GLN A 264 -1.36 23.60 9.09
N GLY A 265 -1.18 24.85 8.65
CA GLY A 265 0.09 25.37 8.15
C GLY A 265 0.11 25.49 6.63
N ARG A 266 1.29 25.42 6.01
CA ARG A 266 1.53 25.78 4.60
C ARG A 266 0.55 25.15 3.60
N SER A 267 0.11 23.91 3.82
CA SER A 267 -0.87 23.25 2.94
C SER A 267 -2.25 23.92 2.99
N ALA A 268 -2.81 24.12 4.19
CA ALA A 268 -4.08 24.83 4.38
C ALA A 268 -3.97 26.35 4.13
N ASP A 269 -2.78 26.93 4.28
CA ASP A 269 -2.55 28.36 4.02
C ASP A 269 -2.54 28.68 2.53
N ILE A 270 -2.03 27.77 1.68
CA ILE A 270 -1.93 27.98 0.24
C ILE A 270 -3.16 27.46 -0.50
N PHE A 271 -3.73 26.32 -0.08
CA PHE A 271 -4.78 25.62 -0.83
C PHE A 271 -6.10 25.50 -0.08
N ASP A 272 -7.19 25.47 -0.84
CA ASP A 272 -8.50 24.96 -0.40
C ASP A 272 -8.86 23.71 -1.19
N ILE A 273 -9.55 22.76 -0.56
CA ILE A 273 -10.16 21.62 -1.28
C ILE A 273 -11.46 22.12 -1.90
N THR A 274 -11.51 22.17 -3.23
CA THR A 274 -12.64 22.73 -3.99
C THR A 274 -13.60 21.67 -4.53
N SER A 275 -13.18 20.41 -4.59
CA SER A 275 -14.04 19.29 -4.98
C SER A 275 -13.47 17.98 -4.43
N HIS A 276 -14.36 17.07 -4.07
CA HIS A 276 -14.04 15.72 -3.67
C HIS A 276 -15.01 14.74 -4.33
N GLU A 277 -14.49 13.62 -4.83
CA GLU A 277 -15.27 12.48 -5.31
C GLU A 277 -14.94 11.25 -4.46
N GLY A 278 -15.94 10.41 -4.24
CA GLY A 278 -15.79 9.16 -3.51
C GLY A 278 -15.87 9.29 -1.98
N SER A 279 -16.15 10.48 -1.45
CA SER A 279 -16.47 10.67 -0.03
C SER A 279 -17.93 10.29 0.27
N ASP A 280 -18.26 10.15 1.56
CA ASP A 280 -19.62 9.92 2.07
C ASP A 280 -20.35 11.23 2.43
N THR A 281 -19.87 12.36 1.88
CA THR A 281 -20.44 13.69 2.05
C THR A 281 -20.83 14.29 0.70
N PRO A 282 -21.86 15.17 0.63
CA PRO A 282 -22.21 15.85 -0.61
C PRO A 282 -21.02 16.62 -1.21
N GLU A 283 -20.91 16.70 -2.54
CA GLU A 283 -19.75 17.29 -3.25
C GLU A 283 -19.43 18.74 -2.83
N ASN A 284 -20.43 19.50 -2.37
CA ASN A 284 -20.29 20.89 -1.91
C ASN A 284 -20.03 21.02 -0.39
N SER A 285 -19.86 19.90 0.32
CA SER A 285 -19.54 19.90 1.75
C SER A 285 -18.09 20.33 1.97
N THR A 286 -17.88 21.24 2.92
CA THR A 286 -16.54 21.62 3.42
C THR A 286 -15.90 20.52 4.26
N ASP A 287 -16.72 19.66 4.85
CA ASP A 287 -16.28 18.53 5.65
C ASP A 287 -16.24 17.29 4.76
N ILE A 288 -15.07 16.63 4.71
CA ILE A 288 -14.83 15.46 3.85
C ILE A 288 -14.82 14.24 4.76
N LYS A 289 -15.92 13.49 4.75
CA LYS A 289 -16.03 12.26 5.53
C LYS A 289 -15.86 11.03 4.66
N ALA A 290 -15.09 10.07 5.14
CA ALA A 290 -14.92 8.76 4.52
C ALA A 290 -15.36 7.67 5.52
N LEU A 291 -16.36 6.88 5.14
CA LEU A 291 -16.87 5.75 5.90
C LEU A 291 -16.21 4.46 5.41
N ILE A 292 -15.34 3.91 6.26
CA ILE A 292 -14.74 2.60 6.01
C ILE A 292 -15.71 1.53 6.53
N SER A 293 -16.57 1.03 5.64
CA SER A 293 -17.59 0.01 5.93
C SER A 293 -17.40 -1.29 5.15
N SER A 294 -16.34 -1.39 4.34
CA SER A 294 -16.08 -2.54 3.47
C SER A 294 -14.60 -2.88 3.42
N PHE A 295 -14.28 -4.14 3.17
CA PHE A 295 -12.92 -4.60 2.85
C PHE A 295 -12.45 -4.18 1.45
N ARG A 296 -13.33 -3.61 0.61
CA ARG A 296 -12.98 -3.08 -0.71
C ARG A 296 -12.17 -1.79 -0.56
N PRO A 297 -11.37 -1.42 -1.58
CA PRO A 297 -10.67 -0.14 -1.58
C PRO A 297 -11.67 1.02 -1.50
N HIS A 298 -11.41 1.98 -0.61
CA HIS A 298 -12.09 3.27 -0.57
C HIS A 298 -11.12 4.31 -1.14
N VAL A 299 -11.46 4.91 -2.28
CA VAL A 299 -10.55 5.78 -3.04
C VAL A 299 -11.19 7.15 -3.20
N LEU A 300 -10.52 8.18 -2.69
CA LEU A 300 -10.92 9.57 -2.83
C LEU A 300 -10.24 10.22 -4.03
N LYS A 301 -10.94 11.10 -4.73
CA LYS A 301 -10.31 12.05 -5.65
C LYS A 301 -10.53 13.45 -5.14
N LEU A 302 -9.46 14.17 -4.89
CA LEU A 302 -9.48 15.53 -4.37
C LEU A 302 -9.03 16.49 -5.47
N LYS A 303 -9.72 17.63 -5.55
CA LYS A 303 -9.28 18.78 -6.33
C LYS A 303 -9.01 19.93 -5.38
N VAL A 304 -7.83 20.52 -5.49
CA VAL A 304 -7.42 21.67 -4.69
C VAL A 304 -7.18 22.89 -5.58
N THR A 305 -7.36 24.07 -5.01
CA THR A 305 -7.09 25.33 -5.72
C THR A 305 -6.30 26.24 -4.82
N LYS A 306 -5.27 26.91 -5.35
CA LYS A 306 -4.55 27.94 -4.59
C LYS A 306 -5.48 29.09 -4.24
N LYS A 307 -5.35 29.61 -3.02
CA LYS A 307 -6.05 30.81 -2.59
C LYS A 307 -5.64 32.01 -3.44
N PRO A 308 -6.54 32.98 -3.70
CA PRO A 308 -6.27 34.10 -4.61
C PRO A 308 -5.01 34.90 -4.26
N ASP A 309 -4.72 35.08 -2.98
CA ASP A 309 -3.56 35.80 -2.45
C ASP A 309 -2.25 34.96 -2.43
N LYS A 310 -2.34 33.67 -2.77
CA LYS A 310 -1.24 32.69 -2.65
C LYS A 310 -0.83 32.05 -3.97
N GLN A 311 -1.32 32.55 -5.11
CA GLN A 311 -1.06 31.96 -6.43
C GLN A 311 0.44 31.85 -6.77
N HIS A 312 1.25 32.82 -6.32
CA HIS A 312 2.69 32.89 -6.56
C HIS A 312 3.53 32.06 -5.57
N MET A 313 2.92 31.53 -4.50
CA MET A 313 3.63 30.73 -3.52
C MET A 313 3.85 29.31 -4.04
N ASP A 314 5.07 28.80 -3.83
CA ASP A 314 5.39 27.39 -4.00
C ASP A 314 5.12 26.65 -2.70
N LEU A 315 4.67 25.40 -2.78
CA LEU A 315 4.41 24.57 -1.62
C LEU A 315 5.72 24.02 -1.01
N LEU A 316 6.72 23.73 -1.85
CA LEU A 316 8.02 23.18 -1.45
C LEU A 316 9.13 24.23 -1.42
N GLY A 317 8.79 25.52 -1.61
CA GLY A 317 9.77 26.60 -1.67
C GLY A 317 10.35 26.95 -0.30
N ASP A 318 11.65 27.26 -0.28
CA ASP A 318 12.33 27.87 0.87
C ASP A 318 11.83 29.31 1.03
N ASP A 319 11.01 29.58 2.04
CA ASP A 319 10.61 30.95 2.37
C ASP A 319 11.72 31.62 3.19
N ASP A 320 12.91 31.75 2.62
CA ASP A 320 13.97 32.63 3.18
C ASP A 320 13.81 34.09 2.73
N GLN A 321 12.79 34.40 1.92
CA GLN A 321 12.56 35.76 1.38
C GLN A 321 11.09 36.17 1.32
N ALA A 322 10.31 36.05 2.39
CA ALA A 322 9.15 36.94 2.61
C ALA A 322 8.59 36.84 4.04
N GLN A 323 8.80 37.92 4.81
CA GLN A 323 8.10 38.27 6.05
C GLN A 323 8.14 37.25 7.18
N SER A 324 9.13 37.46 8.04
CA SER A 324 9.05 37.26 9.49
C SER A 324 7.63 37.52 10.03
N GLY A 325 7.00 36.47 10.55
CA GLY A 325 5.94 36.62 11.55
C GLY A 325 4.61 35.97 11.22
N ILE A 326 4.55 34.64 11.13
CA ILE A 326 3.36 33.83 11.54
C ILE A 326 3.79 32.46 12.13
N TRP A 327 5.01 31.97 11.84
CA TRP A 327 5.48 30.66 12.34
C TRP A 327 5.82 30.56 13.84
N ASN A 328 5.76 31.66 14.61
CA ASN A 328 6.04 31.66 16.07
C ASN A 328 4.78 31.66 16.95
N SER A 329 3.56 31.67 16.40
CA SER A 329 2.35 31.98 17.19
C SER A 329 1.55 30.79 17.73
N ILE A 330 2.09 29.56 17.73
CA ILE A 330 1.43 28.40 18.35
C ILE A 330 2.29 27.74 19.45
N THR A 331 3.49 28.25 19.75
CA THR A 331 4.36 27.73 20.82
C THR A 331 4.62 28.67 21.99
N SER A 332 3.96 29.84 22.06
CA SER A 332 4.21 30.79 23.16
C SER A 332 2.94 31.38 23.77
N THR A 333 2.41 30.69 24.78
CA THR A 333 1.53 31.33 25.78
C THR A 333 1.81 30.81 27.19
N PHE A 334 3.07 30.90 27.65
CA PHE A 334 3.36 31.23 29.05
C PHE A 334 4.85 31.56 29.29
N SER A 335 5.08 32.65 30.01
CA SER A 335 6.31 33.08 30.70
C SER A 335 7.49 33.61 29.88
N SER A 336 7.74 34.91 30.11
CA SER A 336 8.95 35.67 29.82
C SER A 336 10.08 35.34 30.80
N THR A 337 11.24 34.91 30.30
CA THR A 337 12.61 35.45 30.53
C THR A 337 13.68 34.37 30.33
N LYS A 338 14.61 34.65 29.40
CA LYS A 338 15.99 34.13 29.23
C LYS A 338 16.19 32.63 28.98
N ASP A 339 17.08 32.38 28.02
CA ASP A 339 17.54 31.13 27.42
C ASP A 339 16.48 30.39 26.58
N GLU A 340 16.61 30.45 25.25
CA GLU A 340 15.80 29.64 24.33
C GLU A 340 16.05 28.16 24.63
N PRO A 341 15.03 27.39 25.07
CA PRO A 341 15.17 25.95 25.14
C PRO A 341 15.17 25.41 23.71
N VAL A 342 16.20 24.66 23.34
CA VAL A 342 16.18 23.79 22.17
C VAL A 342 14.92 22.92 22.29
N ASP A 343 14.07 22.94 21.27
CA ASP A 343 12.88 22.09 21.20
C ASP A 343 13.30 20.65 21.54
N PRO A 344 12.71 19.99 22.56
CA PRO A 344 13.09 18.63 22.94
C PRO A 344 13.09 17.66 21.74
N ALA A 345 12.29 17.94 20.71
CA ALA A 345 12.27 17.18 19.46
C ALA A 345 13.57 17.31 18.62
N ASP A 346 14.30 18.42 18.71
CA ASP A 346 15.59 18.64 18.02
C ASP A 346 16.79 18.07 18.78
N ALA A 347 16.62 17.73 20.06
CA ALA A 347 17.63 17.06 20.86
C ALA A 347 17.67 15.53 20.66
N THR A 348 16.55 14.94 20.21
CA THR A 348 16.42 13.49 20.03
C THR A 348 17.08 12.97 18.75
N ILE A 349 17.90 11.94 18.88
CA ILE A 349 18.50 11.21 17.76
C ILE A 349 17.46 10.22 17.23
N ASN A 350 17.02 10.41 15.99
CA ASN A 350 16.08 9.51 15.32
C ASN A 350 16.85 8.50 14.45
N ILE A 351 16.77 7.21 14.79
CA ILE A 351 17.47 6.14 14.06
C ILE A 351 16.46 5.17 13.45
N PHE A 352 16.50 5.01 12.12
CA PHE A 352 15.69 4.04 11.39
C PHE A 352 16.50 2.77 11.08
N SER A 353 15.90 1.60 11.27
CA SER A 353 16.49 0.34 10.89
C SER A 353 15.44 -0.70 10.48
N VAL A 354 15.90 -1.77 9.85
CA VAL A 354 15.08 -2.91 9.43
C VAL A 354 15.86 -4.19 9.63
N ALA A 355 15.17 -5.22 10.12
CA ALA A 355 15.68 -6.58 10.23
C ALA A 355 14.64 -7.54 9.63
N SER A 356 15.11 -8.68 9.14
CA SER A 356 14.28 -9.78 8.62
C SER A 356 14.96 -11.08 9.02
N GLY A 357 14.30 -11.83 9.90
CA GLY A 357 14.82 -13.04 10.53
C GLY A 357 15.50 -12.83 11.88
N HIS A 358 15.46 -13.88 12.72
CA HIS A 358 15.88 -13.84 14.13
C HIS A 358 17.36 -13.48 14.32
N LEU A 359 18.23 -13.87 13.39
CA LEU A 359 19.65 -13.53 13.45
C LEU A 359 19.87 -12.02 13.29
N TYR A 360 19.22 -11.39 12.30
CA TYR A 360 19.33 -9.95 12.09
C TYR A 360 18.65 -9.17 13.22
N GLU A 361 17.57 -9.67 13.81
CA GLU A 361 16.96 -9.08 15.01
C GLU A 361 17.87 -9.17 16.25
N ARG A 362 18.70 -10.23 16.34
CA ARG A 362 19.76 -10.30 17.34
C ARG A 362 20.82 -9.24 17.11
N PHE A 363 21.29 -9.06 15.88
CA PHE A 363 22.24 -8.00 15.57
C PHE A 363 21.64 -6.61 15.79
N LEU A 364 20.38 -6.42 15.45
CA LEU A 364 19.67 -5.15 15.65
C LEU A 364 19.68 -4.74 17.13
N ARG A 365 19.47 -5.68 18.07
CA ARG A 365 19.62 -5.42 19.51
C ARG A 365 21.03 -4.97 19.89
N ILE A 366 22.05 -5.59 19.30
CA ILE A 366 23.45 -5.22 19.54
C ILE A 366 23.72 -3.81 18.99
N MET A 367 23.23 -3.50 17.80
CA MET A 367 23.33 -2.18 17.18
C MET A 367 22.69 -1.12 18.09
N MET A 368 21.45 -1.34 18.54
CA MET A 368 20.75 -0.42 19.45
C MET A 368 21.54 -0.18 20.73
N LEU A 369 22.01 -1.25 21.39
CA LEU A 369 22.81 -1.13 22.61
C LEU A 369 24.15 -0.43 22.37
N SER A 370 24.76 -0.61 21.21
CA SER A 370 26.00 0.08 20.86
C SER A 370 25.79 1.59 20.70
N VAL A 371 24.66 2.03 20.11
CA VAL A 371 24.30 3.45 20.05
C VAL A 371 24.11 4.01 21.45
N LEU A 372 23.24 3.38 22.26
CA LEU A 372 22.87 3.87 23.58
C LEU A 372 24.05 3.98 24.55
N LYS A 373 25.06 3.11 24.42
CA LYS A 373 26.29 3.18 25.21
C LYS A 373 27.21 4.34 24.84
N ASN A 374 27.08 4.91 23.65
CA ASN A 374 27.99 5.91 23.11
C ASN A 374 27.35 7.29 22.92
N THR A 375 26.13 7.51 23.40
CA THR A 375 25.47 8.83 23.39
C THR A 375 24.83 9.14 24.75
N LYS A 376 24.74 10.43 25.05
CA LYS A 376 23.96 10.95 26.19
C LYS A 376 22.64 11.58 25.75
N SER A 377 22.44 11.75 24.45
CA SER A 377 21.24 12.37 23.89
C SER A 377 20.09 11.36 23.92
N PRO A 378 18.83 11.81 24.06
CA PRO A 378 17.67 10.94 23.90
C PRO A 378 17.69 10.28 22.52
N VAL A 379 17.34 8.99 22.45
CA VAL A 379 17.31 8.24 21.20
C VAL A 379 15.91 7.69 20.97
N LYS A 380 15.39 7.89 19.76
CA LYS A 380 14.17 7.25 19.28
C LYS A 380 14.49 6.32 18.10
N PHE A 381 14.18 5.04 18.25
CA PHE A 381 14.35 4.04 17.20
C PHE A 381 13.06 3.86 16.38
N TRP A 382 13.21 3.81 15.07
CA TRP A 382 12.13 3.61 14.12
C TRP A 382 12.36 2.29 13.40
N PHE A 383 11.33 1.44 13.33
CA PHE A 383 11.45 0.14 12.68
C PHE A 383 10.35 -0.09 11.66
N LEU A 384 10.70 -0.76 10.56
CA LEU A 384 9.72 -1.19 9.57
C LEU A 384 8.93 -2.39 10.09
N LYS A 385 7.71 -2.15 10.55
CA LYS A 385 6.90 -3.07 11.35
C LYS A 385 6.75 -4.47 10.73
N ASN A 386 6.39 -4.53 9.45
CA ASN A 386 6.01 -5.76 8.74
C ASN A 386 7.12 -6.80 8.57
N TYR A 387 8.37 -6.45 8.89
CA TYR A 387 9.52 -7.34 8.72
C TYR A 387 10.09 -7.86 10.04
N LEU A 388 9.62 -7.31 11.16
CA LEU A 388 9.99 -7.77 12.49
C LEU A 388 9.12 -8.96 12.91
N SER A 389 9.74 -9.91 13.59
CA SER A 389 9.08 -11.05 14.22
C SER A 389 8.17 -10.59 15.36
N PRO A 390 7.08 -11.33 15.63
CA PRO A 390 6.25 -11.11 16.82
C PRO A 390 7.08 -11.09 18.11
N THR A 391 8.02 -12.04 18.25
CA THR A 391 8.91 -12.17 19.40
C THR A 391 9.74 -10.90 19.64
N PHE A 392 10.27 -10.29 18.59
CA PHE A 392 11.02 -9.03 18.71
C PHE A 392 10.10 -7.87 19.11
N LYS A 393 8.94 -7.75 18.46
CA LYS A 393 7.94 -6.70 18.78
C LYS A 393 7.48 -6.77 20.23
N ASP A 394 7.22 -7.97 20.76
CA ASP A 394 6.80 -8.20 22.15
C ASP A 394 7.92 -7.88 23.16
N PHE A 395 9.18 -7.98 22.74
CA PHE A 395 10.34 -7.70 23.58
C PHE A 395 10.72 -6.21 23.62
N LEU A 396 10.43 -5.45 22.55
CA LEU A 396 10.78 -4.03 22.44
C LEU A 396 10.34 -3.17 23.65
N PRO A 397 9.11 -3.26 24.19
CA PRO A 397 8.71 -2.46 25.35
C PRO A 397 9.60 -2.65 26.57
N ARG A 398 10.00 -3.90 26.84
CA ARG A 398 10.89 -4.23 27.96
C ARG A 398 12.29 -3.68 27.74
N MET A 399 12.78 -3.78 26.51
CA MET A 399 14.10 -3.24 26.14
C MET A 399 14.11 -1.70 26.23
N ALA A 400 13.04 -1.04 25.78
CA ALA A 400 12.87 0.41 25.87
C ALA A 400 12.87 0.90 27.33
N GLN A 401 12.16 0.20 28.22
CA GLN A 401 12.12 0.50 29.64
C GLN A 401 13.50 0.29 30.32
N GLU A 402 14.18 -0.81 30.01
CA GLU A 402 15.48 -1.15 30.62
C GLU A 402 16.60 -0.18 30.19
N TYR A 403 16.64 0.20 28.91
CA TYR A 403 17.73 1.00 28.36
C TYR A 403 17.38 2.47 28.11
N GLY A 404 16.16 2.90 28.45
CA GLY A 404 15.75 4.31 28.43
C GLY A 404 15.71 4.94 27.04
N PHE A 405 15.08 4.28 26.07
CA PHE A 405 14.87 4.82 24.71
C PHE A 405 13.40 4.81 24.31
N GLU A 406 13.04 5.64 23.33
CA GLU A 406 11.73 5.61 22.69
C GLU A 406 11.79 4.79 21.40
N TYR A 407 10.66 4.22 20.98
CA TYR A 407 10.59 3.58 19.67
C TYR A 407 9.22 3.74 19.04
N GLU A 408 9.19 3.61 17.71
CA GLU A 408 7.95 3.60 16.95
C GLU A 408 8.05 2.62 15.76
N LEU A 409 6.94 1.95 15.48
CA LEU A 409 6.84 0.99 14.39
C LEU A 409 6.13 1.65 13.21
N VAL A 410 6.88 1.91 12.14
CA VAL A 410 6.39 2.56 10.93
C VAL A 410 6.04 1.54 9.85
N GLN A 411 5.04 1.87 9.06
CA GLN A 411 4.60 1.06 7.93
C GLN A 411 3.90 1.92 6.88
N TYR A 412 4.13 1.54 5.64
CA TYR A 412 3.53 2.13 4.45
C TYR A 412 3.28 1.00 3.46
N LYS A 413 2.15 1.01 2.74
CA LYS A 413 1.90 -0.03 1.72
C LYS A 413 2.55 0.37 0.41
N TRP A 414 3.21 -0.57 -0.24
CA TRP A 414 3.71 -0.39 -1.61
C TRP A 414 2.57 0.01 -2.57
N PRO A 415 2.60 1.21 -3.20
CA PRO A 415 1.49 1.68 -4.03
C PRO A 415 1.26 0.81 -5.26
N ARG A 416 -0.01 0.62 -5.67
CA ARG A 416 -0.38 -0.23 -6.81
C ARG A 416 0.25 0.17 -8.14
N TRP A 417 0.43 1.47 -8.35
CA TRP A 417 0.99 2.01 -9.58
C TRP A 417 2.52 1.87 -9.64
N LEU A 418 3.18 1.63 -8.50
CA LEU A 418 4.62 1.47 -8.43
C LEU A 418 4.98 0.00 -8.70
N HIS A 419 5.96 -0.23 -9.56
CA HIS A 419 6.37 -1.58 -9.95
C HIS A 419 6.80 -2.42 -8.73
N GLN A 420 6.06 -3.49 -8.45
CA GLN A 420 6.28 -4.33 -7.28
C GLN A 420 7.51 -5.24 -7.45
N GLN A 421 8.16 -5.56 -6.33
CA GLN A 421 9.18 -6.60 -6.26
C GLN A 421 8.58 -7.89 -5.70
N THR A 422 9.07 -9.03 -6.17
CA THR A 422 8.59 -10.35 -5.72
C THR A 422 9.46 -10.98 -4.64
N GLU A 423 10.76 -10.67 -4.62
CA GLU A 423 11.72 -11.15 -3.62
C GLU A 423 11.68 -10.26 -2.37
N LYS A 424 11.49 -10.87 -1.19
CA LYS A 424 11.36 -10.14 0.09
C LYS A 424 12.53 -9.17 0.35
N GLN A 425 13.76 -9.61 0.06
CA GLN A 425 14.96 -8.78 0.20
C GLN A 425 14.92 -7.51 -0.66
N ARG A 426 14.48 -7.61 -1.92
CA ARG A 426 14.33 -6.45 -2.82
C ARG A 426 13.24 -5.49 -2.35
N ILE A 427 12.16 -6.03 -1.77
CA ILE A 427 11.11 -5.21 -1.18
C ILE A 427 11.69 -4.42 0.01
N ILE A 428 12.45 -5.07 0.91
CA ILE A 428 13.13 -4.41 2.05
C ILE A 428 14.06 -3.29 1.55
N TRP A 429 14.87 -3.56 0.52
CA TRP A 429 15.74 -2.54 -0.07
C TRP A 429 14.96 -1.36 -0.64
N GLY A 430 13.78 -1.61 -1.24
CA GLY A 430 12.87 -0.56 -1.67
C GLY A 430 12.41 0.32 -0.50
N TYR A 431 12.00 -0.27 0.62
CA TYR A 431 11.59 0.51 1.80
C TYR A 431 12.71 1.33 2.44
N LYS A 432 13.98 0.92 2.28
CA LYS A 432 15.12 1.72 2.72
C LYS A 432 15.27 3.04 1.95
N ILE A 433 14.66 3.22 0.77
CA ILE A 433 14.94 4.40 -0.07
C ILE A 433 13.72 5.06 -0.69
N LEU A 434 12.69 4.29 -1.08
CA LEU A 434 11.59 4.80 -1.92
C LEU A 434 10.52 5.60 -1.16
N PHE A 435 10.41 5.39 0.16
CA PHE A 435 9.25 5.89 0.94
C PHE A 435 9.67 6.76 2.13
N LEU A 436 10.91 7.25 2.17
CA LEU A 436 11.44 7.99 3.31
C LEU A 436 10.62 9.25 3.64
N ASP A 437 10.00 9.87 2.64
CA ASP A 437 9.16 11.07 2.75
C ASP A 437 7.75 10.82 3.31
N VAL A 438 7.24 9.59 3.21
CA VAL A 438 5.88 9.20 3.63
C VAL A 438 5.84 8.16 4.74
N LEU A 439 6.98 7.55 5.08
CA LEU A 439 7.07 6.50 6.09
C LEU A 439 7.04 7.06 7.52
N PHE A 440 7.57 8.27 7.72
CA PHE A 440 7.65 8.93 9.02
C PHE A 440 6.59 10.03 9.17
N PRO A 441 6.11 10.27 10.39
CA PRO A 441 5.25 11.42 10.68
C PRO A 441 5.91 12.74 10.28
N LEU A 442 5.12 13.70 9.82
CA LEU A 442 5.62 14.95 9.22
C LEU A 442 6.29 15.92 10.21
N HIS A 443 6.32 15.60 11.52
CA HIS A 443 7.05 16.38 12.53
C HIS A 443 8.52 15.96 12.65
N ILE A 444 8.91 14.81 12.09
CA ILE A 444 10.30 14.33 12.11
C ILE A 444 11.11 15.05 11.04
N LYS A 445 12.19 15.71 11.46
CA LYS A 445 12.98 16.58 10.57
C LYS A 445 14.16 15.86 9.93
N LYS A 446 14.79 14.92 10.64
CA LYS A 446 16.00 14.21 10.19
C LYS A 446 15.98 12.79 10.73
N ILE A 447 16.39 11.82 9.91
CA ILE A 447 16.49 10.41 10.28
C ILE A 447 17.89 9.88 9.89
N ILE A 448 18.44 9.00 10.70
CA ILE A 448 19.68 8.29 10.39
C ILE A 448 19.33 6.82 10.17
N PHE A 449 19.65 6.29 9.01
CA PHE A 449 19.53 4.85 8.79
C PHE A 449 20.79 4.13 9.25
N VAL A 450 20.63 3.05 10.02
CA VAL A 450 21.73 2.17 10.44
C VAL A 450 21.36 0.73 10.15
N ASP A 451 22.16 0.01 9.35
CA ASP A 451 21.95 -1.42 9.11
C ASP A 451 22.06 -2.22 10.43
N ALA A 452 21.24 -3.27 10.54
CA ALA A 452 21.08 -4.03 11.78
C ALA A 452 22.37 -4.73 12.26
N ASP A 453 23.33 -5.00 11.38
CA ASP A 453 24.60 -5.68 11.68
C ASP A 453 25.74 -4.73 12.09
N GLN A 454 25.46 -3.44 12.21
CA GLN A 454 26.47 -2.45 12.62
C GLN A 454 26.71 -2.40 14.13
N VAL A 455 27.92 -1.96 14.51
CA VAL A 455 28.30 -1.62 15.88
C VAL A 455 28.81 -0.19 15.90
N VAL A 456 28.12 0.67 16.65
CA VAL A 456 28.42 2.10 16.76
C VAL A 456 29.29 2.35 17.98
N ARG A 457 30.35 3.16 17.80
CA ARG A 457 31.33 3.52 18.85
C ARG A 457 31.53 5.04 19.01
N ALA A 458 30.78 5.83 18.26
CA ALA A 458 30.80 7.28 18.29
C ALA A 458 29.43 7.80 18.72
N ASP A 459 29.35 9.06 19.11
CA ASP A 459 28.06 9.69 19.43
C ASP A 459 27.31 9.99 18.13
N MET A 460 26.16 9.34 17.94
CA MET A 460 25.32 9.53 16.74
C MET A 460 24.78 10.96 16.60
N LYS A 461 24.85 11.77 17.66
CA LYS A 461 24.52 13.20 17.61
C LYS A 461 25.38 13.95 16.58
N GLU A 462 26.62 13.53 16.37
CA GLU A 462 27.51 14.12 15.35
C GLU A 462 26.91 14.05 13.93
N LEU A 463 26.17 12.99 13.62
CA LEU A 463 25.50 12.83 12.32
C LEU A 463 24.19 13.61 12.21
N VAL A 464 23.52 13.86 13.35
CA VAL A 464 22.35 14.74 13.39
C VAL A 464 22.78 16.18 13.11
N ASP A 465 23.90 16.60 13.69
CA ASP A 465 24.42 17.97 13.60
C ASP A 465 25.27 18.21 12.33
N LEU A 466 25.54 17.15 11.58
CA LEU A 466 26.26 17.23 10.32
C LEU A 466 25.52 18.14 9.33
N ASP A 467 26.22 19.19 8.88
CA ASP A 467 25.77 20.04 7.78
C ASP A 467 25.91 19.28 6.45
N LEU A 468 24.78 19.04 5.80
CA LEU A 468 24.69 18.36 4.51
C LEU A 468 24.94 19.31 3.32
N GLY A 469 25.22 20.59 3.56
CA GLY A 469 25.49 21.58 2.51
C GLY A 469 24.31 21.78 1.56
N GLY A 470 23.08 21.70 2.09
CA GLY A 470 21.84 21.78 1.32
C GLY A 470 21.43 20.49 0.58
N ALA A 471 22.18 19.39 0.74
CA ALA A 471 21.78 18.09 0.20
C ALA A 471 20.72 17.41 1.08
N PRO A 472 19.71 16.72 0.50
CA PRO A 472 18.64 16.06 1.26
C PRO A 472 19.11 14.79 1.97
N TYR A 473 20.25 14.23 1.60
CA TYR A 473 20.81 13.05 2.25
C TYR A 473 22.34 12.98 2.11
N GLY A 474 22.99 12.33 3.08
CA GLY A 474 24.43 12.10 3.12
C GLY A 474 24.77 10.62 3.30
N TYR A 475 25.70 10.10 2.50
CA TYR A 475 26.12 8.69 2.51
C TYR A 475 27.63 8.55 2.70
N THR A 476 28.05 7.43 3.28
CA THR A 476 29.47 7.06 3.40
C THR A 476 29.98 6.42 2.09
N PRO A 477 31.13 6.86 1.54
CA PRO A 477 31.73 6.23 0.36
C PRO A 477 32.39 4.88 0.69
N PHE A 478 32.57 4.03 -0.32
CA PHE A 478 33.34 2.78 -0.19
C PHE A 478 34.81 3.08 0.12
N CYS A 479 35.42 2.33 1.05
CA CYS A 479 36.83 2.46 1.40
C CYS A 479 37.79 2.07 0.26
N ASP A 480 38.79 2.90 0.05
CA ASP A 480 39.87 2.72 -0.93
C ASP A 480 41.22 2.34 -0.31
N SER A 481 41.32 2.31 1.03
CA SER A 481 42.56 2.08 1.80
C SER A 481 43.28 0.74 1.56
N ARG A 482 42.54 -0.36 1.32
CA ARG A 482 43.13 -1.70 1.09
C ARG A 482 43.42 -1.97 -0.39
N THR A 483 44.67 -1.86 -0.82
CA THR A 483 45.07 -2.02 -2.23
C THR A 483 44.96 -3.46 -2.72
N GLU A 484 45.12 -4.45 -1.84
CA GLU A 484 44.97 -5.88 -2.15
C GLU A 484 43.56 -6.26 -2.64
N MET A 485 42.56 -5.41 -2.36
CA MET A 485 41.17 -5.61 -2.77
C MET A 485 40.81 -4.90 -4.08
N ASP A 486 41.73 -4.20 -4.74
CA ASP A 486 41.43 -3.40 -5.94
C ASP A 486 40.79 -4.21 -7.08
N GLY A 487 41.12 -5.50 -7.20
CA GLY A 487 40.53 -6.40 -8.20
C GLY A 487 39.01 -6.61 -8.04
N PHE A 488 38.47 -6.44 -6.82
CA PHE A 488 37.03 -6.60 -6.53
C PHE A 488 36.24 -5.28 -6.64
N ARG A 489 36.92 -4.15 -6.87
CA ARG A 489 36.31 -2.82 -6.93
C ARG A 489 35.67 -2.57 -8.29
N PHE A 490 34.58 -3.27 -8.57
CA PHE A 490 33.86 -3.19 -9.85
C PHE A 490 33.43 -1.77 -10.21
N TRP A 491 33.18 -0.90 -9.22
CA TRP A 491 32.77 0.49 -9.45
C TRP A 491 33.89 1.37 -10.04
N LYS A 492 35.15 0.93 -9.98
CA LYS A 492 36.29 1.63 -10.61
C LYS A 492 36.45 1.28 -12.09
N GLN A 493 35.60 0.44 -12.67
CA GLN A 493 35.73 -0.06 -14.05
C GLN A 493 34.40 -0.01 -14.82
N GLY A 494 34.49 -0.17 -16.14
CA GLY A 494 33.34 -0.35 -17.04
C GLY A 494 32.24 0.70 -16.89
N TYR A 495 31.00 0.21 -16.78
CA TYR A 495 29.80 1.04 -16.69
C TYR A 495 29.85 2.03 -15.51
N TRP A 496 30.15 1.56 -14.30
CA TRP A 496 30.09 2.38 -13.10
C TRP A 496 31.10 3.52 -13.10
N ARG A 497 32.34 3.29 -13.54
CA ARG A 497 33.33 4.37 -13.69
C ARG A 497 32.82 5.46 -14.63
N ASN A 498 32.27 5.06 -15.77
CA ASN A 498 31.79 5.99 -16.79
C ASN A 498 30.54 6.75 -16.33
N HIS A 499 29.63 6.07 -15.63
CA HIS A 499 28.41 6.65 -15.10
C HIS A 499 28.68 7.63 -13.94
N LEU A 500 29.59 7.28 -13.03
CA LEU A 500 29.88 8.10 -11.85
C LEU A 500 30.65 9.39 -12.19
N GLN A 501 31.39 9.44 -13.30
CA GLN A 501 32.10 10.65 -13.77
C GLN A 501 32.91 11.37 -12.67
N GLY A 502 33.65 10.59 -11.87
CA GLY A 502 34.45 11.11 -10.76
C GLY A 502 33.73 11.21 -9.41
N ARG A 503 32.41 10.98 -9.36
CA ARG A 503 31.66 10.81 -8.09
C ARG A 503 32.06 9.50 -7.40
N ARG A 504 31.94 9.49 -6.07
CA ARG A 504 32.24 8.31 -5.26
C ARG A 504 31.12 7.27 -5.35
N TYR A 505 31.49 6.01 -5.23
CA TYR A 505 30.53 4.92 -5.02
C TYR A 505 30.20 4.82 -3.54
N HIS A 506 28.92 4.94 -3.18
CA HIS A 506 28.45 5.04 -1.80
C HIS A 506 27.87 3.71 -1.29
N ILE A 507 27.86 3.55 0.04
CA ILE A 507 27.37 2.36 0.74
C ILE A 507 26.08 2.67 1.48
N SER A 508 25.03 1.89 1.23
CA SER A 508 23.69 2.09 1.82
C SER A 508 23.50 1.43 3.19
N ALA A 509 24.57 1.31 3.97
CA ALA A 509 24.55 0.72 5.31
C ALA A 509 24.43 1.75 6.43
N LEU A 510 24.85 2.99 6.17
CA LEU A 510 24.72 4.13 7.06
C LEU A 510 24.51 5.38 6.19
N TYR A 511 23.43 6.12 6.45
CA TYR A 511 23.17 7.40 5.78
C TYR A 511 22.24 8.28 6.62
N VAL A 512 22.34 9.59 6.40
CA VAL A 512 21.51 10.61 7.03
C VAL A 512 20.55 11.16 5.99
N VAL A 513 19.30 11.43 6.37
CA VAL A 513 18.28 12.04 5.51
C VAL A 513 17.70 13.24 6.23
N ASP A 514 17.77 14.39 5.61
CA ASP A 514 17.02 15.59 5.99
C ASP A 514 15.64 15.50 5.34
N LEU A 515 14.60 15.24 6.13
CA LEU A 515 13.23 15.04 5.67
C LEU A 515 12.51 16.35 5.37
N LYS A 516 13.04 17.50 5.80
CA LYS A 516 12.48 18.81 5.47
C LYS A 516 12.88 19.27 4.06
N ARG A 517 13.98 18.75 3.53
CA ARG A 517 14.54 19.11 2.23
C ARG A 517 14.07 18.18 1.13
#